data_AF-A0A847LA81-F1
#
_entry.id   AF-A0A847LA81-F1
#
_cell.length_a   1.000
_cell.length_b   1.000
_cell.length_c   1.000
_cell.angle_alpha   90.00
_cell.angle_beta   90.00
_cell.angle_gamma   90.00
#
_symmetry.space_group_name_H-M   'P 1'
#
loop_
_entity.id
_entity.type
_entity.pdbx_description
1 polymer ?
#
loop_
_entity_poly.entity_id
_entity_poly.type
_entity_poly.pdbx_seq_one_letter_code
_entity_poly.pdbx_strand_id
1 'polypeptide(L)'
;MPMSPRCRFPVFLLAIFLLIAGVAAVRAQEQGADCYRTLFQAQAVGHEPVNAYLLMLANYYSYENRINAAGSADFQKRFREKFAPWGFDEFDFLDVRMKTADTQVMIMSNDQATIVVFRGSETGSTGGNGLRPAKAIYDWILTDFNFFPRKVKEWGSGVKVHRGFFNAWAVVSRSLCELCTRHLAKPGRKLWITGHSLGAGVAPMAAMGLAAAGLPVQGVYTYAGPRIGNQAFVDATLGRLPFLQRWVNDHDLVTMVPFTWMGFRHLGMPNNLYENGTVALQDQPFTGLGKVAPHSPGLYLQRLFDSLPLEVRDQLPAPPSFRGADPGDAELEQAFARKLAARRNRQETLEED
;
A
#
# COMPACT_ATOMS: atom_id res chain seq x y z
N MET A 1 10.01 45.79 -86.60
CA MET A 1 10.02 45.16 -85.27
C MET A 1 10.59 43.76 -85.39
N PRO A 2 11.89 43.56 -85.14
CA PRO A 2 12.47 42.25 -84.89
C PRO A 2 12.61 42.03 -83.37
N MET A 3 12.48 40.79 -82.89
CA MET A 3 13.51 40.10 -82.12
C MET A 3 13.03 38.69 -81.76
N SER A 4 14.00 37.79 -81.81
CA SER A 4 13.93 36.35 -81.96
C SER A 4 14.39 35.65 -80.65
N PRO A 5 14.80 34.36 -80.62
CA PRO A 5 14.14 33.30 -79.86
C PRO A 5 15.02 32.64 -78.77
N ARG A 6 14.44 31.94 -77.80
CA ARG A 6 15.09 30.94 -76.88
C ARG A 6 14.00 30.05 -76.28
N CYS A 7 14.15 28.80 -75.85
CA CYS A 7 15.20 27.78 -75.84
C CYS A 7 14.52 26.45 -75.45
N ARG A 8 15.20 25.31 -75.67
CA ARG A 8 14.80 23.91 -75.42
C ARG A 8 14.73 23.52 -73.93
N PHE A 9 14.05 22.40 -73.61
CA PHE A 9 14.49 21.19 -72.84
C PHE A 9 13.34 20.49 -72.06
N PRO A 10 13.46 19.19 -71.69
CA PRO A 10 12.36 18.24 -71.59
C PRO A 10 11.82 18.08 -70.17
N VAL A 11 10.62 17.51 -70.07
CA VAL A 11 9.94 17.18 -68.81
C VAL A 11 10.70 16.08 -68.08
N PHE A 12 11.31 16.41 -66.94
CA PHE A 12 11.79 15.45 -65.95
C PHE A 12 10.57 14.90 -65.17
N LEU A 13 10.25 13.62 -65.35
CA LEU A 13 9.40 12.89 -64.39
C LEU A 13 10.29 12.54 -63.18
N LEU A 14 10.15 13.28 -62.09
CA LEU A 14 10.76 12.92 -60.82
C LEU A 14 9.86 11.87 -60.14
N ALA A 15 10.39 10.67 -59.98
CA ALA A 15 9.80 9.60 -59.19
C ALA A 15 9.64 10.05 -57.73
N ILE A 16 8.42 10.35 -57.31
CA ILE A 16 8.08 10.50 -55.90
C ILE A 16 7.90 9.10 -55.34
N PHE A 17 8.88 8.67 -54.54
CA PHE A 17 8.82 7.48 -53.70
C PHE A 17 7.51 7.47 -52.90
N LEU A 18 6.62 6.54 -53.24
CA LEU A 18 5.57 6.04 -52.35
C LEU A 18 6.25 5.26 -51.22
N LEU A 19 6.83 5.98 -50.26
CA LEU A 19 7.06 5.46 -48.92
C LEU A 19 5.69 5.46 -48.22
N ILE A 20 4.90 4.42 -48.53
CA ILE A 20 3.66 4.14 -47.83
C ILE A 20 4.02 3.98 -46.35
N ALA A 21 3.55 4.96 -45.59
CA ALA A 21 3.53 5.10 -44.15
C ALA A 21 3.57 3.75 -43.38
N GLY A 22 4.77 3.25 -43.17
CA GLY A 22 5.13 2.49 -41.97
C GLY A 22 5.36 3.46 -40.82
N VAL A 23 4.41 4.35 -40.55
CA VAL A 23 4.39 5.05 -39.27
C VAL A 23 3.84 4.02 -38.30
N ALA A 24 4.76 3.23 -37.73
CA ALA A 24 4.51 2.61 -36.45
C ALA A 24 3.95 3.72 -35.57
N ALA A 25 2.69 3.59 -35.17
CA ALA A 25 2.12 4.44 -34.16
C ALA A 25 3.01 4.25 -32.93
N VAL A 26 3.96 5.17 -32.73
CA VAL A 26 4.57 5.38 -31.43
C VAL A 26 3.41 5.84 -30.57
N ARG A 27 2.66 4.88 -30.03
CA ARG A 27 1.84 5.12 -28.86
C ARG A 27 2.80 5.77 -27.89
N ALA A 28 2.52 7.00 -27.46
CA ALA A 28 3.21 7.57 -26.31
C ALA A 28 3.19 6.48 -25.24
N GLN A 29 4.36 5.92 -24.93
CA GLN A 29 4.46 4.84 -23.96
C GLN A 29 3.89 5.41 -22.67
N GLU A 30 2.81 4.80 -22.17
CA GLU A 30 2.19 5.23 -20.93
C GLU A 30 3.28 5.28 -19.86
N GLN A 31 3.41 6.38 -19.13
CA GLN A 31 4.44 6.53 -18.12
C GLN A 31 4.32 5.36 -17.12
N GLY A 32 5.40 4.59 -16.95
CA GLY A 32 5.38 3.38 -16.14
C GLY A 32 4.91 2.10 -16.83
N ALA A 33 4.80 2.08 -18.15
CA ALA A 33 4.53 0.85 -18.90
C ALA A 33 5.49 -0.28 -18.49
N ASP A 34 4.93 -1.44 -18.13
CA ASP A 34 5.66 -2.62 -17.66
C ASP A 34 6.62 -2.39 -16.47
N CYS A 35 6.44 -1.33 -15.67
CA CYS A 35 7.32 -1.04 -14.53
C CYS A 35 7.41 -2.18 -13.50
N TYR A 36 6.36 -2.99 -13.33
CA TYR A 36 6.39 -4.16 -12.43
C TYR A 36 7.16 -5.36 -12.99
N ARG A 37 7.54 -5.36 -14.27
CA ARG A 37 8.44 -6.37 -14.87
C ARG A 37 9.86 -5.86 -15.03
N THR A 38 10.01 -4.56 -15.24
CA THR A 38 11.28 -3.95 -15.62
C THR A 38 12.01 -3.33 -14.44
N LEU A 39 11.28 -2.78 -13.46
CA LEU A 39 11.87 -2.05 -12.33
C LEU A 39 11.64 -2.76 -10.99
N PHE A 40 10.50 -3.43 -10.81
CA PHE A 40 10.21 -4.17 -9.57
C PHE A 40 11.17 -5.35 -9.39
N GLN A 41 11.91 -5.35 -8.28
CA GLN A 41 12.91 -6.35 -7.98
C GLN A 41 12.27 -7.53 -7.24
N ALA A 42 11.67 -8.46 -7.99
CA ALA A 42 10.92 -9.58 -7.42
C ALA A 42 11.75 -10.49 -6.50
N GLN A 43 13.07 -10.57 -6.71
CA GLN A 43 14.00 -11.38 -5.90
C GLN A 43 14.62 -10.60 -4.74
N ALA A 44 14.33 -9.31 -4.60
CA ALA A 44 14.96 -8.46 -3.59
C ALA A 44 14.69 -8.97 -2.17
N VAL A 45 15.68 -8.74 -1.32
CA VAL A 45 15.66 -9.07 0.10
C VAL A 45 15.99 -7.80 0.86
N GLY A 46 15.20 -7.49 1.89
CA GLY A 46 15.37 -6.25 2.65
C GLY A 46 14.73 -5.05 1.97
N HIS A 47 15.37 -3.89 2.14
CA HIS A 47 14.88 -2.62 1.60
C HIS A 47 15.20 -2.49 0.11
N GLU A 48 14.17 -2.20 -0.67
CA GLU A 48 14.29 -1.77 -2.06
C GLU A 48 13.32 -0.57 -2.28
N PRO A 49 13.83 0.60 -2.69
CA PRO A 49 13.03 1.84 -2.76
C PRO A 49 11.98 1.86 -3.88
N VAL A 50 12.25 1.29 -5.06
CA VAL A 50 11.27 1.14 -6.15
C VAL A 50 10.16 0.18 -5.74
N ASN A 51 10.49 -0.96 -5.11
CA ASN A 51 9.47 -1.87 -4.57
C ASN A 51 8.64 -1.15 -3.50
N ALA A 52 9.27 -0.35 -2.64
CA ALA A 52 8.55 0.45 -1.66
C ALA A 52 7.55 1.41 -2.31
N TYR A 53 7.92 2.08 -3.39
CA TYR A 53 7.01 2.96 -4.13
C TYR A 53 5.88 2.17 -4.81
N LEU A 54 6.21 1.14 -5.59
CA LEU A 54 5.24 0.37 -6.37
C LEU A 54 4.26 -0.42 -5.49
N LEU A 55 4.68 -0.92 -4.33
CA LEU A 55 3.77 -1.56 -3.37
C LEU A 55 2.86 -0.52 -2.70
N MET A 56 3.35 0.70 -2.42
CA MET A 56 2.49 1.77 -1.94
C MET A 56 1.49 2.25 -3.01
N LEU A 57 1.90 2.27 -4.28
CA LEU A 57 1.03 2.59 -5.41
C LEU A 57 -0.14 1.60 -5.52
N ALA A 58 0.16 0.31 -5.33
CA ALA A 58 -0.85 -0.75 -5.24
C ALA A 58 -1.83 -0.53 -4.07
N ASN A 59 -1.32 -0.14 -2.90
CA ASN A 59 -2.17 0.23 -1.77
C ASN A 59 -3.01 1.48 -2.05
N TYR A 60 -2.47 2.51 -2.71
CA TYR A 60 -3.21 3.72 -3.03
C TYR A 60 -4.45 3.41 -3.88
N TYR A 61 -4.30 2.60 -4.93
CA TYR A 61 -5.39 2.21 -5.82
C TYR A 61 -6.25 1.05 -5.28
N SER A 62 -5.94 0.50 -4.11
CA SER A 62 -6.80 -0.47 -3.43
C SER A 62 -8.11 0.10 -2.92
N TYR A 63 -8.21 1.43 -2.83
CA TYR A 63 -9.38 2.12 -2.33
C TYR A 63 -10.36 2.49 -3.46
N GLU A 64 -11.64 2.16 -3.30
CA GLU A 64 -12.73 2.41 -4.26
C GLU A 64 -12.81 3.90 -4.63
N ASN A 65 -12.70 4.79 -3.64
CA ASN A 65 -12.73 6.24 -3.86
C ASN A 65 -11.48 6.78 -4.59
N ARG A 66 -10.34 6.08 -4.53
CA ARG A 66 -9.09 6.49 -5.20
C ARG A 66 -9.01 6.02 -6.64
N ILE A 67 -9.77 4.98 -6.99
CA ILE A 67 -9.92 4.51 -8.36
C ILE A 67 -11.25 4.96 -9.01
N ASN A 68 -12.05 5.74 -8.26
CA ASN A 68 -13.36 6.25 -8.68
C ASN A 68 -14.32 5.12 -9.11
N ALA A 69 -14.38 4.06 -8.30
CA ALA A 69 -15.26 2.93 -8.53
C ALA A 69 -16.63 3.16 -7.89
N ALA A 70 -17.70 2.80 -8.61
CA ALA A 70 -19.08 2.88 -8.10
C ALA A 70 -19.51 1.66 -7.26
N GLY A 71 -18.64 0.66 -7.09
CA GLY A 71 -18.87 -0.55 -6.32
C GLY A 71 -17.91 -1.68 -6.69
N SER A 72 -18.05 -2.84 -6.06
CA SER A 72 -17.07 -3.94 -6.15
C SER A 72 -16.77 -4.42 -7.58
N ALA A 73 -17.79 -4.59 -8.44
CA ALA A 73 -17.57 -5.02 -9.83
C ALA A 73 -16.81 -3.98 -10.67
N ASP A 74 -17.18 -2.71 -10.53
CA ASP A 74 -16.49 -1.60 -11.21
C ASP A 74 -15.07 -1.41 -10.68
N PHE A 75 -14.88 -1.59 -9.36
CA PHE A 75 -13.56 -1.61 -8.74
C PHE A 75 -12.65 -2.67 -9.35
N GLN A 76 -13.11 -3.92 -9.43
CA GLN A 76 -12.30 -5.01 -10.00
C GLN A 76 -11.92 -4.75 -11.46
N LYS A 77 -12.86 -4.23 -12.26
CA LYS A 77 -12.61 -3.84 -13.65
C LYS A 77 -11.54 -2.75 -13.74
N ARG A 78 -11.72 -1.65 -13.00
CA ARG A 78 -10.80 -0.51 -13.02
C ARG A 78 -9.42 -0.88 -12.47
N PHE A 79 -9.36 -1.71 -11.44
CA PHE A 79 -8.08 -2.18 -10.87
C PHE A 79 -7.29 -2.98 -11.91
N ARG A 80 -7.95 -3.88 -12.65
CA ARG A 80 -7.32 -4.60 -13.78
C ARG A 80 -6.85 -3.64 -14.87
N GLU A 81 -7.70 -2.71 -15.30
CA GLU A 81 -7.36 -1.69 -16.32
C GLU A 81 -6.18 -0.81 -15.90
N LYS A 82 -6.01 -0.58 -14.59
CA LYS A 82 -4.91 0.21 -14.04
C LYS A 82 -3.58 -0.53 -14.03
N PHE A 83 -3.58 -1.78 -13.57
CA PHE A 83 -2.35 -2.54 -13.33
C PHE A 83 -1.90 -3.40 -14.53
N ALA A 84 -2.79 -3.68 -15.49
CA ALA A 84 -2.41 -4.43 -16.68
C ALA A 84 -1.33 -3.71 -17.54
N PRO A 85 -1.46 -2.41 -17.87
CA PRO A 85 -0.41 -1.69 -18.61
C PRO A 85 0.92 -1.59 -17.85
N TRP A 86 0.89 -1.70 -16.52
CA TRP A 86 2.09 -1.68 -15.68
C TRP A 86 2.75 -3.05 -15.49
N GLY A 87 2.21 -4.09 -16.13
CA GLY A 87 2.87 -5.38 -16.31
C GLY A 87 2.29 -6.53 -15.51
N PHE A 88 1.01 -6.50 -15.13
CA PHE A 88 0.29 -7.64 -14.53
C PHE A 88 -0.71 -8.29 -15.49
N ASP A 89 -0.82 -9.62 -15.46
CA ASP A 89 -1.71 -10.36 -16.38
C ASP A 89 -2.85 -11.06 -15.66
N GLU A 90 -2.61 -11.50 -14.42
CA GLU A 90 -3.54 -12.32 -13.64
C GLU A 90 -4.02 -11.55 -12.44
N PHE A 91 -5.34 -11.59 -12.17
CA PHE A 91 -5.91 -10.94 -11.00
C PHE A 91 -7.05 -11.75 -10.40
N ASP A 92 -7.06 -11.83 -9.08
CA ASP A 92 -8.14 -12.35 -8.24
C ASP A 92 -8.44 -11.38 -7.10
N PHE A 93 -9.67 -11.44 -6.58
CA PHE A 93 -10.16 -10.53 -5.55
C PHE A 93 -10.89 -11.31 -4.46
N LEU A 94 -10.69 -10.92 -3.21
CA LEU A 94 -11.50 -11.35 -2.08
C LEU A 94 -12.19 -10.11 -1.51
N ASP A 95 -13.51 -10.16 -1.37
CA ASP A 95 -14.32 -9.09 -0.78
C ASP A 95 -15.26 -9.74 0.24
N VAL A 96 -14.84 -9.73 1.51
CA VAL A 96 -15.61 -10.32 2.62
C VAL A 96 -16.10 -9.18 3.51
N ARG A 97 -17.40 -8.89 3.42
CA ARG A 97 -18.08 -7.87 4.23
C ARG A 97 -19.01 -8.53 5.24
N MET A 98 -18.53 -8.71 6.46
CA MET A 98 -19.28 -9.25 7.60
C MET A 98 -19.41 -8.18 8.68
N LYS A 99 -20.45 -8.29 9.55
CA LYS A 99 -20.64 -7.37 10.69
C LYS A 99 -19.40 -7.22 11.59
N THR A 100 -18.53 -8.23 11.61
CA THR A 100 -17.36 -8.32 12.48
C THR A 100 -16.02 -8.27 11.73
N ALA A 101 -16.03 -8.23 10.40
CA ALA A 101 -14.84 -8.14 9.55
C ALA A 101 -15.22 -7.64 8.16
N ASP A 102 -14.66 -6.49 7.75
CA ASP A 102 -14.65 -6.03 6.35
C ASP A 102 -13.22 -6.18 5.84
N THR A 103 -12.98 -7.12 4.93
CA THR A 103 -11.65 -7.43 4.42
C THR A 103 -11.69 -7.58 2.91
N GLN A 104 -10.95 -6.69 2.25
CA GLN A 104 -10.75 -6.70 0.82
C GLN A 104 -9.29 -6.95 0.50
N VAL A 105 -9.06 -7.88 -0.43
CA VAL A 105 -7.74 -8.32 -0.85
C VAL A 105 -7.69 -8.38 -2.37
N MET A 106 -6.66 -7.78 -2.95
CA MET A 106 -6.36 -7.90 -4.37
C MET A 106 -5.12 -8.78 -4.51
N ILE A 107 -5.18 -9.75 -5.42
CA ILE A 107 -4.05 -10.61 -5.77
C ILE A 107 -3.77 -10.38 -7.24
N MET A 108 -2.55 -9.99 -7.59
CA MET A 108 -2.14 -9.75 -8.96
C MET A 108 -0.80 -10.40 -9.25
N SER A 109 -0.65 -11.01 -10.43
CA SER A 109 0.60 -11.71 -10.81
C SER A 109 1.05 -11.44 -12.24
N ASN A 110 2.36 -11.42 -12.39
CA ASN A 110 3.08 -11.41 -13.67
C ASN A 110 4.01 -12.63 -13.74
N ASP A 111 5.00 -12.68 -14.62
CA ASP A 111 5.92 -13.83 -14.72
C ASP A 111 6.93 -13.93 -13.55
N GLN A 112 7.15 -12.84 -12.82
CA GLN A 112 8.18 -12.74 -11.77
C GLN A 112 7.62 -12.68 -10.34
N ALA A 113 6.42 -12.12 -10.16
CA ALA A 113 5.85 -11.82 -8.85
C ALA A 113 4.36 -12.11 -8.76
N THR A 114 3.93 -12.46 -7.54
CA THR A 114 2.54 -12.46 -7.08
C THR A 114 2.45 -11.46 -5.94
N ILE A 115 1.65 -10.41 -6.10
CA ILE A 115 1.46 -9.35 -5.11
C ILE A 115 0.07 -9.48 -4.49
N VAL A 116 0.03 -9.60 -3.17
CA VAL A 116 -1.18 -9.56 -2.35
C VAL A 116 -1.28 -8.19 -1.68
N VAL A 117 -2.36 -7.48 -1.93
CA VAL A 117 -2.60 -6.13 -1.43
C VAL A 117 -3.81 -6.17 -0.49
N PHE A 118 -3.62 -5.77 0.76
CA PHE A 118 -4.71 -5.62 1.74
C PHE A 118 -5.15 -4.16 1.80
N ARG A 119 -6.43 -3.90 1.50
CA ARG A 119 -7.01 -2.56 1.64
C ARG A 119 -7.04 -2.13 3.10
N GLY A 120 -6.85 -0.83 3.36
CA GLY A 120 -7.20 -0.23 4.65
C GLY A 120 -8.70 0.02 4.83
N SER A 121 -9.06 0.74 5.90
CA SER A 121 -10.45 1.13 6.15
C SER A 121 -10.90 2.21 5.17
N GLU A 122 -12.06 2.03 4.54
CA GLU A 122 -12.78 3.11 3.86
C GLU A 122 -13.84 3.66 4.80
N THR A 123 -13.66 4.90 5.23
CA THR A 123 -14.69 5.62 5.97
C THR A 123 -15.73 6.09 4.96
N GLY A 124 -16.93 5.51 5.04
CA GLY A 124 -17.94 5.53 4.00
C GLY A 124 -18.26 6.91 3.41
N SER A 125 -18.43 6.93 2.09
CA SER A 125 -19.20 7.92 1.35
C SER A 125 -20.66 7.89 1.80
N THR A 126 -21.00 8.54 2.91
CA THR A 126 -22.36 9.06 3.10
C THR A 126 -22.41 10.43 2.43
N GLY A 127 -23.22 10.52 1.36
CA GLY A 127 -23.43 11.75 0.61
C GLY A 127 -23.82 12.93 1.51
N GLY A 128 -23.23 14.09 1.21
CA GLY A 128 -23.44 15.33 1.94
C GLY A 128 -22.11 16.07 2.14
N ASN A 129 -22.09 17.36 1.80
CA ASN A 129 -20.92 18.23 1.84
C ASN A 129 -20.01 18.03 3.08
N GLY A 130 -18.73 17.73 2.83
CA GLY A 130 -17.64 17.88 3.80
C GLY A 130 -17.35 16.66 4.71
N LEU A 131 -16.80 15.58 4.17
CA LEU A 131 -16.15 14.56 5.00
C LEU A 131 -14.78 15.06 5.44
N ARG A 132 -14.59 15.25 6.76
CA ARG A 132 -13.27 15.44 7.40
C ARG A 132 -12.61 14.06 7.56
N PRO A 133 -11.62 13.68 6.73
CA PRO A 133 -10.99 12.36 6.79
C PRO A 133 -10.36 12.08 8.16
N ALA A 134 -9.87 13.12 8.82
CA ALA A 134 -9.27 12.99 10.13
C ALA A 134 -10.24 12.57 11.23
N LYS A 135 -11.49 13.06 11.18
CA LYS A 135 -12.51 12.68 12.16
C LYS A 135 -12.83 11.19 12.04
N ALA A 136 -12.83 10.68 10.83
CA ALA A 136 -13.17 9.30 10.56
C ALA A 136 -12.04 8.33 10.99
N ILE A 137 -10.77 8.72 10.80
CA ILE A 137 -9.62 8.01 11.37
C ILE A 137 -9.69 8.03 12.91
N TYR A 138 -10.00 9.19 13.49
CA TYR A 138 -10.14 9.35 14.94
C TYR A 138 -11.25 8.49 15.54
N ASP A 139 -12.45 8.52 14.95
CA ASP A 139 -13.59 7.72 15.38
C ASP A 139 -13.22 6.22 15.27
N TRP A 140 -12.65 5.79 14.14
CA TRP A 140 -12.18 4.41 13.96
C TRP A 140 -11.17 3.96 15.03
N ILE A 141 -10.13 4.75 15.33
CA ILE A 141 -9.14 4.43 16.38
C ILE A 141 -9.78 4.27 17.76
N LEU A 142 -10.80 5.09 18.06
CA LEU A 142 -11.36 5.18 19.41
C LEU A 142 -12.55 4.26 19.67
N THR A 143 -13.38 3.99 18.67
CA THR A 143 -14.63 3.25 18.82
C THR A 143 -14.57 1.87 18.18
N ASP A 144 -13.95 1.74 17.01
CA ASP A 144 -14.00 0.51 16.22
C ASP A 144 -12.81 -0.39 16.51
N PHE A 145 -11.68 0.22 16.88
CA PHE A 145 -10.46 -0.48 17.25
C PHE A 145 -10.48 -0.95 18.70
N ASN A 146 -11.32 -1.94 18.98
CA ASN A 146 -11.35 -2.63 20.26
C ASN A 146 -10.07 -3.48 20.45
N PHE A 147 -9.08 -2.91 21.16
CA PHE A 147 -7.71 -3.41 21.41
C PHE A 147 -7.59 -4.70 22.24
N PHE A 148 -8.40 -5.72 21.94
CA PHE A 148 -8.35 -6.98 22.67
C PHE A 148 -7.28 -7.91 22.11
N PRO A 149 -6.37 -8.44 22.95
CA PRO A 149 -5.43 -9.46 22.51
C PRO A 149 -6.11 -10.82 22.32
N ARG A 150 -5.72 -11.54 21.27
CA ARG A 150 -6.07 -12.93 20.99
C ARG A 150 -4.81 -13.78 21.06
N LYS A 151 -4.85 -14.89 21.80
CA LYS A 151 -3.76 -15.89 21.83
C LYS A 151 -3.75 -16.68 20.51
N VAL A 152 -2.57 -16.90 19.94
CA VAL A 152 -2.37 -17.69 18.70
C VAL A 152 -1.27 -18.72 18.97
N LYS A 153 -1.67 -19.89 19.47
CA LYS A 153 -0.71 -20.91 19.92
C LYS A 153 0.06 -21.53 18.76
N GLU A 154 -0.54 -21.51 17.57
CA GLU A 154 -0.02 -22.03 16.32
C GLU A 154 1.24 -21.30 15.84
N TRP A 155 1.46 -20.07 16.31
CA TRP A 155 2.63 -19.25 15.98
C TRP A 155 3.68 -19.20 17.09
N GLY A 156 3.44 -19.88 18.21
CA GLY A 156 4.40 -19.98 19.32
C GLY A 156 3.79 -19.78 20.69
N SER A 157 4.54 -20.17 21.72
CA SER A 157 4.15 -19.98 23.11
C SER A 157 4.07 -18.49 23.46
N GLY A 158 3.00 -18.09 24.15
CA GLY A 158 2.83 -16.71 24.60
C GLY A 158 2.46 -15.70 23.50
N VAL A 159 2.37 -16.10 22.23
CA VAL A 159 1.98 -15.20 21.13
C VAL A 159 0.57 -14.67 21.33
N LYS A 160 0.46 -13.34 21.34
CA LYS A 160 -0.81 -12.60 21.37
C LYS A 160 -0.81 -11.54 20.29
N VAL A 161 -1.92 -11.45 19.57
CA VAL A 161 -2.12 -10.48 18.48
C VAL A 161 -3.41 -9.70 18.67
N HIS A 162 -3.55 -8.59 17.97
CA HIS A 162 -4.79 -7.84 17.95
C HIS A 162 -5.93 -8.70 17.39
N ARG A 163 -7.01 -8.89 18.16
CA ARG A 163 -8.14 -9.75 17.78
C ARG A 163 -8.80 -9.30 16.48
N GLY A 164 -8.95 -7.99 16.28
CA GLY A 164 -9.54 -7.45 15.05
C GLY A 164 -8.72 -7.78 13.80
N PHE A 165 -7.40 -7.63 13.86
CA PHE A 165 -6.52 -7.94 12.72
C PHE A 165 -6.48 -9.44 12.44
N PHE A 166 -6.41 -10.25 13.49
CA PHE A 166 -6.48 -11.70 13.33
C PHE A 166 -7.81 -12.11 12.69
N ASN A 167 -8.94 -11.57 13.14
CA ASN A 167 -10.24 -11.93 12.58
C ASN A 167 -10.37 -11.50 11.11
N ALA A 168 -9.91 -10.29 10.77
CA ALA A 168 -9.87 -9.80 9.39
C ALA A 168 -9.06 -10.71 8.47
N TRP A 169 -7.87 -11.15 8.91
CA TRP A 169 -7.11 -12.16 8.18
C TRP A 169 -7.83 -13.53 8.15
N ALA A 170 -8.34 -14.00 9.28
CA ALA A 170 -8.87 -15.35 9.43
C ALA A 170 -10.05 -15.62 8.48
N VAL A 171 -10.94 -14.64 8.28
CA VAL A 171 -12.10 -14.79 7.39
C VAL A 171 -11.72 -14.98 5.91
N VAL A 172 -10.55 -14.48 5.48
CA VAL A 172 -10.03 -14.67 4.11
C VAL A 172 -8.94 -15.72 4.01
N SER A 173 -8.43 -16.23 5.13
CA SER A 173 -7.20 -17.03 5.20
C SER A 173 -7.20 -18.26 4.28
N ARG A 174 -8.29 -19.03 4.26
CA ARG A 174 -8.43 -20.22 3.42
C ARG A 174 -8.41 -19.86 1.94
N SER A 175 -9.32 -18.97 1.51
CA SER A 175 -9.42 -18.56 0.11
C SER A 175 -8.13 -17.90 -0.37
N LEU A 176 -7.49 -17.10 0.48
CA LEU A 176 -6.19 -16.49 0.16
C LEU A 176 -5.11 -17.55 -0.07
N CYS A 177 -5.04 -18.59 0.77
CA CYS A 177 -4.08 -19.69 0.59
C CYS A 177 -4.33 -20.44 -0.74
N GLU A 178 -5.58 -20.75 -1.05
CA GLU A 178 -5.97 -21.42 -2.30
C GLU A 178 -5.60 -20.56 -3.53
N LEU A 179 -5.89 -19.25 -3.49
CA LEU A 179 -5.54 -18.33 -4.57
C LEU A 179 -4.02 -18.16 -4.71
N CYS A 180 -3.29 -17.91 -3.63
CA CYS A 180 -1.83 -17.80 -3.68
C CYS A 180 -1.18 -19.08 -4.21
N THR A 181 -1.70 -20.25 -3.84
CA THR A 181 -1.22 -21.55 -4.38
C THR A 181 -1.39 -21.61 -5.90
N ARG A 182 -2.55 -21.20 -6.44
CA ARG A 182 -2.75 -21.13 -7.90
C ARG A 182 -1.80 -20.14 -8.57
N HIS A 183 -1.68 -18.94 -8.02
CA HIS A 183 -0.81 -17.90 -8.59
C HIS A 183 0.66 -18.32 -8.58
N LEU A 184 1.11 -19.03 -7.54
CA LEU A 184 2.49 -19.52 -7.40
C LEU A 184 2.76 -20.85 -8.11
N ALA A 185 1.76 -21.46 -8.76
CA ALA A 185 1.96 -22.69 -9.53
C ALA A 185 2.88 -22.48 -10.75
N LYS A 186 3.00 -21.24 -11.23
CA LYS A 186 3.98 -20.88 -12.26
C LYS A 186 5.37 -20.70 -11.62
N PRO A 187 6.40 -21.42 -12.09
CA PRO A 187 7.72 -21.42 -11.47
C PRO A 187 8.37 -20.03 -11.53
N GLY A 188 9.19 -19.71 -10.53
CA GLY A 188 9.96 -18.46 -10.46
C GLY A 188 9.25 -17.28 -9.81
N ARG A 189 7.91 -17.32 -9.68
CA ARG A 189 7.14 -16.25 -9.02
C ARG A 189 7.49 -16.10 -7.55
N LYS A 190 7.65 -14.84 -7.12
CA LYS A 190 7.86 -14.47 -5.72
C LYS A 190 6.62 -13.84 -5.12
N LEU A 191 6.25 -14.30 -3.92
CA LEU A 191 5.08 -13.81 -3.20
C LEU A 191 5.43 -12.57 -2.38
N TRP A 192 4.82 -11.44 -2.72
CA TRP A 192 4.93 -10.17 -2.02
C TRP A 192 3.60 -9.81 -1.39
N ILE A 193 3.63 -9.25 -0.18
CA ILE A 193 2.43 -8.87 0.56
C ILE A 193 2.56 -7.42 1.00
N THR A 194 1.49 -6.66 0.84
CA THR A 194 1.48 -5.26 1.25
C THR A 194 0.13 -4.82 1.82
N GLY A 195 0.16 -3.74 2.61
CA GLY A 195 -1.02 -3.15 3.20
C GLY A 195 -0.74 -1.73 3.69
N HIS A 196 -1.79 -0.89 3.68
CA HIS A 196 -1.80 0.45 4.28
C HIS A 196 -2.82 0.53 5.41
N SER A 197 -2.54 1.28 6.49
CA SER A 197 -3.48 1.52 7.59
C SER A 197 -4.00 0.20 8.22
N LEU A 198 -5.31 -0.06 8.25
CA LEU A 198 -5.88 -1.35 8.67
C LEU A 198 -5.21 -2.53 7.93
N GLY A 199 -5.01 -2.40 6.61
CA GLY A 199 -4.39 -3.43 5.77
C GLY A 199 -2.94 -3.72 6.17
N ALA A 200 -2.21 -2.71 6.66
CA ALA A 200 -0.87 -2.89 7.22
C ALA A 200 -0.84 -3.71 8.51
N GLY A 201 -1.96 -3.75 9.25
CA GLY A 201 -2.10 -4.64 10.41
C GLY A 201 -2.49 -6.07 10.05
N VAL A 202 -3.16 -6.28 8.92
CA VAL A 202 -3.60 -7.60 8.43
C VAL A 202 -2.51 -8.30 7.61
N ALA A 203 -1.75 -7.56 6.80
CA ALA A 203 -0.72 -8.10 5.92
C ALA A 203 0.32 -9.01 6.64
N PRO A 204 0.88 -8.65 7.81
CA PRO A 204 1.80 -9.54 8.52
C PRO A 204 1.15 -10.82 9.05
N MET A 205 -0.14 -10.78 9.44
CA MET A 205 -0.90 -11.96 9.84
C MET A 205 -1.06 -12.93 8.66
N ALA A 206 -1.38 -12.37 7.49
CA ALA A 206 -1.48 -13.14 6.26
C ALA A 206 -0.15 -13.76 5.84
N ALA A 207 0.94 -12.99 5.95
CA ALA A 207 2.28 -13.49 5.66
C ALA A 207 2.68 -14.66 6.57
N MET A 208 2.44 -14.56 7.87
CA MET A 208 2.67 -15.66 8.82
C MET A 208 1.80 -16.88 8.50
N GLY A 209 0.52 -16.68 8.20
CA GLY A 209 -0.39 -17.75 7.81
C GLY A 209 0.03 -18.50 6.54
N LEU A 210 0.39 -17.76 5.48
CA LEU A 210 0.84 -18.34 4.22
C LEU A 210 2.19 -19.05 4.38
N ALA A 211 3.12 -18.46 5.13
CA ALA A 211 4.42 -19.07 5.42
C ALA A 211 4.30 -20.35 6.26
N ALA A 212 3.31 -20.43 7.16
CA ALA A 212 2.98 -21.63 7.92
C ALA A 212 2.30 -22.70 7.05
N ALA A 213 1.55 -22.30 6.02
CA ALA A 213 0.95 -23.19 5.03
C ALA A 213 1.94 -23.67 3.95
N GLY A 214 3.24 -23.35 4.09
CA GLY A 214 4.29 -23.79 3.17
C GLY A 214 4.49 -22.91 1.94
N LEU A 215 3.82 -21.75 1.85
CA LEU A 215 4.01 -20.77 0.77
C LEU A 215 5.08 -19.74 1.17
N PRO A 216 6.28 -19.75 0.55
CA PRO A 216 7.35 -18.82 0.92
C PRO A 216 6.97 -17.38 0.56
N VAL A 217 6.93 -16.51 1.57
CA VAL A 217 6.73 -15.06 1.39
C VAL A 217 8.08 -14.41 1.18
N GLN A 218 8.27 -13.74 0.04
CA GLN A 218 9.50 -13.06 -0.34
C GLN A 218 9.68 -11.73 0.41
N GLY A 219 8.61 -10.93 0.51
CA GLY A 219 8.68 -9.61 1.13
C GLY A 219 7.34 -9.12 1.63
N VAL A 220 7.36 -8.40 2.75
CA VAL A 220 6.19 -7.77 3.36
C VAL A 220 6.48 -6.29 3.56
N TYR A 221 5.69 -5.42 2.93
CA TYR A 221 5.84 -3.97 3.03
C TYR A 221 4.55 -3.38 3.59
N THR A 222 4.67 -2.72 4.74
CA THR A 222 3.54 -2.12 5.45
C THR A 222 3.71 -0.61 5.51
N TYR A 223 2.61 0.14 5.35
CA TYR A 223 2.60 1.60 5.37
C TYR A 223 1.56 2.07 6.38
N ALA A 224 1.89 3.07 7.18
CA ALA A 224 0.98 3.57 8.21
C ALA A 224 0.47 2.46 9.15
N GLY A 225 1.35 1.48 9.44
CA GLY A 225 0.99 0.27 10.16
C GLY A 225 0.89 0.48 11.68
N PRO A 226 -0.22 0.10 12.33
CA PRO A 226 -0.34 0.12 13.78
C PRO A 226 0.48 -0.99 14.46
N ARG A 227 0.52 -1.00 15.79
CA ARG A 227 1.04 -2.13 16.57
C ARG A 227 0.06 -3.30 16.52
N ILE A 228 0.55 -4.53 16.37
CA ILE A 228 -0.34 -5.64 16.02
C ILE A 228 -0.25 -6.88 16.91
N GLY A 229 0.76 -6.97 17.79
CA GLY A 229 0.86 -8.06 18.75
C GLY A 229 1.86 -7.76 19.86
N ASN A 230 2.08 -8.74 20.74
CA ASN A 230 3.05 -8.64 21.81
C ASN A 230 4.47 -8.99 21.35
N GLN A 231 5.46 -8.89 22.25
CA GLN A 231 6.86 -9.20 21.92
C GLN A 231 7.03 -10.63 21.37
N ALA A 232 6.37 -11.63 21.94
CA ALA A 232 6.42 -13.00 21.42
C ALA A 232 5.94 -13.10 19.96
N PHE A 233 4.93 -12.31 19.58
CA PHE A 233 4.50 -12.22 18.18
C PHE A 233 5.56 -11.55 17.29
N VAL A 234 6.23 -10.49 17.78
CA VAL A 234 7.33 -9.83 17.07
C VAL A 234 8.46 -10.83 16.80
N ASP A 235 8.89 -11.54 17.83
CA ASP A 235 10.00 -12.50 17.74
C ASP A 235 9.67 -13.64 16.78
N ALA A 236 8.46 -14.21 16.88
CA ALA A 236 7.98 -15.25 15.97
C ALA A 236 7.91 -14.75 14.51
N THR A 237 7.41 -13.53 14.31
CA THR A 237 7.24 -12.97 12.97
C THR A 237 8.57 -12.62 12.33
N LEU A 238 9.47 -11.93 13.04
CA LEU A 238 10.78 -11.55 12.50
C LEU A 238 11.72 -12.75 12.36
N GLY A 239 11.55 -13.81 13.17
CA GLY A 239 12.23 -15.08 12.95
C GLY A 239 11.85 -15.77 11.63
N ARG A 240 10.61 -15.56 11.15
CA ARG A 240 10.11 -16.14 9.89
C ARG A 240 10.22 -15.19 8.69
N LEU A 241 10.07 -13.89 8.92
CA LEU A 241 9.99 -12.80 7.94
C LEU A 241 10.99 -11.68 8.33
N PRO A 242 12.31 -11.97 8.34
CA PRO A 242 13.32 -11.05 8.88
C PRO A 242 13.45 -9.74 8.10
N PHE A 243 12.95 -9.69 6.88
CA PHE A 243 13.09 -8.56 5.97
C PHE A 243 11.81 -7.72 5.81
N LEU A 244 10.83 -7.89 6.70
CA LEU A 244 9.61 -7.08 6.72
C LEU A 244 9.98 -5.59 6.81
N GLN A 245 9.43 -4.78 5.90
CA GLN A 245 9.62 -3.34 5.85
C GLN A 245 8.39 -2.63 6.42
N ARG A 246 8.62 -1.68 7.32
CA ARG A 246 7.57 -0.88 7.95
C ARG A 246 7.81 0.59 7.69
N TRP A 247 6.95 1.22 6.91
CA TRP A 247 7.06 2.62 6.55
C TRP A 247 6.16 3.49 7.41
N VAL A 248 6.73 4.59 7.90
CA VAL A 248 6.04 5.58 8.73
C VAL A 248 6.28 6.97 8.16
N ASN A 249 5.21 7.75 8.07
CA ASN A 249 5.26 9.10 7.55
C ASN A 249 5.08 10.11 8.66
N ASP A 250 6.14 10.85 9.00
CA ASP A 250 6.16 11.81 10.11
C ASP A 250 5.46 11.23 11.37
N HIS A 251 4.82 12.08 12.17
CA HIS A 251 4.10 11.69 13.36
C HIS A 251 2.73 11.05 13.04
N ASP A 252 2.63 10.14 12.07
CA ASP A 252 1.36 9.44 11.75
C ASP A 252 0.76 8.76 12.99
N LEU A 253 -0.38 9.28 13.42
CA LEU A 253 -1.12 8.84 14.60
C LEU A 253 -1.41 7.34 14.63
N VAL A 254 -1.74 6.73 13.48
CA VAL A 254 -2.12 5.30 13.44
C VAL A 254 -0.94 4.41 13.80
N THR A 255 0.28 4.84 13.46
CA THR A 255 1.50 4.11 13.84
C THR A 255 1.79 4.22 15.34
N MET A 256 1.11 5.09 16.08
CA MET A 256 1.28 5.25 17.51
C MET A 256 0.29 4.43 18.34
N VAL A 257 -0.62 3.69 17.71
CA VAL A 257 -1.62 2.85 18.38
C VAL A 257 -1.56 1.39 17.91
N PRO A 258 -2.14 0.44 18.67
CA PRO A 258 -2.36 0.46 20.12
C PRO A 258 -1.10 0.81 20.92
N PHE A 259 -1.26 1.22 22.17
CA PHE A 259 -0.14 1.68 22.99
C PHE A 259 0.76 0.56 23.50
N THR A 260 2.02 0.90 23.77
CA THR A 260 3.03 -0.05 24.29
C THR A 260 2.70 -0.54 25.69
N TRP A 261 2.10 0.28 26.54
CA TRP A 261 1.66 -0.11 27.88
C TRP A 261 0.52 -1.14 27.86
N MET A 262 -0.24 -1.24 26.77
CA MET A 262 -1.22 -2.32 26.55
C MET A 262 -0.57 -3.66 26.11
N GLY A 263 0.77 -3.73 26.12
CA GLY A 263 1.53 -4.92 25.72
C GLY A 263 1.72 -5.07 24.20
N PHE A 264 1.27 -4.12 23.38
CA PHE A 264 1.46 -4.16 21.93
C PHE A 264 2.83 -3.61 21.52
N ARG A 265 3.39 -4.15 20.43
CA ARG A 265 4.71 -3.83 19.88
C ARG A 265 4.62 -3.71 18.36
N HIS A 266 5.56 -2.97 17.77
CA HIS A 266 5.75 -2.94 16.32
C HIS A 266 6.55 -4.15 15.85
N LEU A 267 6.31 -4.55 14.60
CA LEU A 267 7.20 -5.45 13.88
C LEU A 267 8.37 -4.64 13.31
N GLY A 268 9.52 -4.71 13.98
CA GLY A 268 10.76 -4.08 13.53
C GLY A 268 10.80 -2.55 13.62
N MET A 269 11.99 -2.03 13.33
CA MET A 269 12.26 -0.60 13.27
C MET A 269 11.60 0.02 12.02
N PRO A 270 11.05 1.25 12.13
CA PRO A 270 10.46 1.94 10.99
C PRO A 270 11.49 2.40 9.96
N ASN A 271 11.06 2.49 8.71
CA ASN A 271 11.63 3.36 7.70
C ASN A 271 10.80 4.66 7.73
N ASN A 272 11.40 5.74 8.21
CA ASN A 272 10.74 7.02 8.42
C ASN A 272 10.83 7.92 7.17
N LEU A 273 9.70 8.50 6.79
CA LEU A 273 9.58 9.55 5.77
C LEU A 273 9.34 10.89 6.49
N TYR A 274 10.32 11.78 6.43
CA TYR A 274 10.26 13.09 7.06
C TYR A 274 9.62 14.15 6.15
N GLU A 275 9.11 15.22 6.76
CA GLU A 275 8.46 16.32 6.05
C GLU A 275 9.40 17.11 5.13
N ASN A 276 10.68 17.18 5.49
CA ASN A 276 11.73 17.78 4.66
C ASN A 276 12.17 16.88 3.48
N GLY A 277 11.54 15.72 3.28
CA GLY A 277 11.88 14.75 2.24
C GLY A 277 12.96 13.73 2.62
N THR A 278 13.54 13.81 3.82
CA THR A 278 14.51 12.82 4.29
C THR A 278 13.86 11.45 4.45
N VAL A 279 14.56 10.40 3.99
CA VAL A 279 14.21 9.00 4.25
C VAL A 279 15.27 8.41 5.18
N ALA A 280 14.84 7.87 6.33
CA ALA A 280 15.72 7.18 7.28
C ALA A 280 15.28 5.73 7.45
N LEU A 281 16.15 4.77 7.13
CA LEU A 281 15.85 3.34 7.22
C LEU A 281 16.16 2.80 8.62
N GLN A 282 15.33 1.88 9.11
CA GLN A 282 15.47 1.25 10.44
C GLN A 282 15.72 2.25 11.59
N ASP A 283 15.06 3.40 11.50
CA ASP A 283 15.25 4.56 12.36
C ASP A 283 14.45 4.46 13.68
N GLN A 284 14.58 5.42 14.59
CA GLN A 284 13.81 5.43 15.83
C GLN A 284 12.32 5.73 15.57
N PRO A 285 11.39 5.13 16.32
CA PRO A 285 9.98 5.50 16.25
C PRO A 285 9.77 6.98 16.60
N PHE A 286 8.90 7.66 15.85
CA PHE A 286 8.43 8.99 16.23
C PHE A 286 7.81 8.97 17.64
N THR A 287 8.05 10.03 18.40
CA THR A 287 7.54 10.23 19.76
C THR A 287 6.75 11.54 19.83
N GLY A 288 5.93 11.71 20.86
CA GLY A 288 5.12 12.93 21.01
C GLY A 288 3.70 12.79 20.44
N LEU A 289 3.10 13.91 20.05
CA LEU A 289 1.71 13.96 19.60
C LEU A 289 1.59 13.46 18.16
N GLY A 290 0.73 12.46 17.96
CA GLY A 290 0.38 11.95 16.64
C GLY A 290 -0.48 12.94 15.87
N LYS A 291 -0.22 13.05 14.57
CA LYS A 291 -0.93 13.85 13.59
C LYS A 291 -1.77 12.97 12.66
N VAL A 292 -2.88 13.50 12.15
CA VAL A 292 -3.77 12.72 11.26
C VAL A 292 -3.42 12.89 9.78
N ALA A 293 -3.05 14.10 9.35
CA ALA A 293 -2.69 14.36 7.96
C ALA A 293 -1.58 13.44 7.40
N PRO A 294 -0.54 13.07 8.16
CA PRO A 294 0.49 12.15 7.69
C PRO A 294 -0.01 10.73 7.36
N HIS A 295 -1.20 10.35 7.84
CA HIS A 295 -1.83 9.06 7.55
C HIS A 295 -2.35 8.92 6.10
N SER A 296 -2.37 10.01 5.33
CA SER A 296 -2.88 9.96 3.95
C SER A 296 -2.02 9.04 3.06
N PRO A 297 -2.61 8.04 2.38
CA PRO A 297 -1.85 7.16 1.48
C PRO A 297 -1.19 7.95 0.33
N GLY A 298 -1.79 9.08 -0.09
CA GLY A 298 -1.20 9.94 -1.11
C GLY A 298 0.11 10.60 -0.65
N LEU A 299 0.24 10.93 0.63
CA LEU A 299 1.45 11.57 1.16
C LEU A 299 2.61 10.57 1.30
N TYR A 300 2.32 9.33 1.74
CA TYR A 300 3.30 8.23 1.68
C TYR A 300 3.79 8.03 0.24
N LEU A 301 2.86 7.93 -0.71
CA LEU A 301 3.18 7.69 -2.11
C LEU A 301 4.04 8.83 -2.69
N GLN A 302 3.68 10.09 -2.42
CA GLN A 302 4.42 11.26 -2.89
C GLN A 302 5.85 11.29 -2.33
N ARG A 303 6.02 11.10 -1.00
CA ARG A 303 7.36 11.14 -0.39
C ARG A 303 8.25 9.98 -0.84
N LEU A 304 7.67 8.78 -1.01
CA LEU A 304 8.40 7.65 -1.60
C LEU A 304 8.85 7.99 -3.02
N PHE A 305 7.95 8.51 -3.86
CA PHE A 305 8.29 8.91 -5.21
C PHE A 305 9.41 9.96 -5.22
N ASP A 306 9.29 11.03 -4.44
CA ASP A 306 10.24 12.15 -4.41
C ASP A 306 11.63 11.76 -3.89
N SER A 307 11.73 10.66 -3.13
CA SER A 307 13.00 10.11 -2.67
C SER A 307 13.73 9.27 -3.71
N LEU A 308 13.09 8.94 -4.83
CA LEU A 308 13.72 8.18 -5.92
C LEU A 308 14.60 9.08 -6.81
N PRO A 309 15.70 8.55 -7.37
CA PRO A 309 16.46 9.24 -8.41
C PRO A 309 15.56 9.68 -9.57
N LEU A 310 15.87 10.83 -10.18
CA LEU A 310 15.05 11.41 -11.25
C LEU A 310 14.90 10.44 -12.43
N GLU A 311 15.98 9.75 -12.79
CA GLU A 311 16.04 8.80 -13.90
C GLU A 311 15.11 7.60 -13.70
N VAL A 312 14.85 7.24 -12.44
CA VAL A 312 13.94 6.16 -12.06
C VAL A 312 12.49 6.68 -12.06
N ARG A 313 12.27 7.91 -11.57
CA ARG A 313 10.93 8.55 -11.56
C ARG A 313 10.33 8.69 -12.94
N ASP A 314 11.14 9.01 -13.95
CA ASP A 314 10.67 9.15 -15.34
C ASP A 314 10.11 7.85 -15.92
N GLN A 315 10.55 6.70 -15.37
CA GLN A 315 10.12 5.37 -15.80
C GLN A 315 8.99 4.80 -14.93
N LEU A 316 8.55 5.51 -13.90
CA LEU A 316 7.50 5.07 -12.98
C LEU A 316 6.22 5.87 -13.18
N PRO A 317 5.04 5.30 -12.92
CA PRO A 317 3.81 6.08 -12.93
C PRO A 317 3.91 7.17 -11.86
N ALA A 318 3.62 8.42 -12.22
CA ALA A 318 3.64 9.51 -11.25
C ALA A 318 2.51 9.36 -10.19
N PRO A 319 2.74 9.80 -8.94
CA PRO A 319 1.70 9.84 -7.93
C PRO A 319 0.55 10.80 -8.34
N PRO A 320 -0.72 10.50 -8.03
CA PRO A 320 -1.81 11.44 -8.26
C PRO A 320 -1.65 12.71 -7.43
N SER A 321 -2.02 13.87 -8.01
CA SER A 321 -1.96 15.16 -7.31
C SER A 321 -2.79 15.17 -6.02
N PHE A 322 -2.20 15.59 -4.89
CA PHE A 322 -2.86 15.68 -3.59
C PHE A 322 -3.00 17.15 -3.13
N ARG A 323 -4.14 17.52 -2.54
CA ARG A 323 -4.31 18.80 -1.83
C ARG A 323 -4.13 18.55 -0.32
N GLY A 324 -3.35 19.41 0.35
CA GLY A 324 -2.85 19.25 1.73
C GLY A 324 -3.89 19.21 2.86
N ALA A 325 -3.39 19.29 4.10
CA ALA A 325 -4.14 19.10 5.36
C ALA A 325 -5.31 20.08 5.58
N ASP A 326 -6.32 19.65 6.34
CA ASP A 326 -7.53 20.44 6.68
C ASP A 326 -7.35 21.14 8.04
N PRO A 327 -7.74 22.44 8.18
CA PRO A 327 -7.75 23.14 9.47
C PRO A 327 -8.42 22.40 10.64
N GLY A 328 -9.37 21.49 10.38
CA GLY A 328 -10.05 20.69 11.41
C GLY A 328 -9.21 19.58 12.04
N ASP A 329 -8.03 19.27 11.51
CA ASP A 329 -7.18 18.16 11.97
C ASP A 329 -6.59 18.41 13.37
N ALA A 330 -6.19 19.65 13.67
CA ALA A 330 -5.56 20.02 14.94
C ALA A 330 -6.49 19.86 16.17
N GLU A 331 -7.79 20.13 16.01
CA GLU A 331 -8.78 19.98 17.10
C GLU A 331 -8.97 18.50 17.47
N LEU A 332 -8.98 17.62 16.47
CA LEU A 332 -9.11 16.17 16.64
C LEU A 332 -7.88 15.56 17.32
N GLU A 333 -6.69 16.03 16.96
CA GLU A 333 -5.43 15.64 17.59
C GLU A 333 -5.41 15.98 19.09
N GLN A 334 -5.86 17.18 19.47
CA GLN A 334 -5.99 17.57 20.88
C GLN A 334 -7.07 16.75 21.64
N ALA A 335 -8.18 16.41 20.97
CA ALA A 335 -9.21 15.55 21.56
C ALA A 335 -8.67 14.13 21.84
N PHE A 336 -7.83 13.61 20.93
CA PHE A 336 -7.16 12.33 21.09
C PHE A 336 -6.25 12.31 22.30
N ALA A 337 -5.34 13.28 22.41
CA ALA A 337 -4.43 13.40 23.54
C ALA A 337 -5.16 13.43 24.89
N ARG A 338 -6.27 14.17 24.98
CA ARG A 338 -7.10 14.25 26.20
C ARG A 338 -7.75 12.91 26.56
N LYS A 339 -8.35 12.21 25.59
CA LYS A 339 -8.95 10.89 25.85
C LYS A 339 -7.93 9.84 26.26
N LEU A 340 -6.71 9.90 25.71
CA LEU A 340 -5.62 9.03 26.12
C LEU A 340 -5.20 9.23 27.57
N ALA A 341 -4.98 10.49 27.97
CA ALA A 341 -4.66 10.81 29.35
C ALA A 341 -5.73 10.26 30.31
N ALA A 342 -7.01 10.42 29.96
CA ALA A 342 -8.12 9.92 30.76
C ALA A 342 -8.26 8.39 30.81
N ARG A 343 -7.75 7.64 29.82
CA ARG A 343 -7.73 6.16 29.84
C ARG A 343 -6.54 5.62 30.62
N ARG A 344 -5.37 6.25 30.49
CA ARG A 344 -4.17 5.90 31.25
C ARG A 344 -4.42 6.04 32.76
N ASN A 345 -4.92 7.20 33.19
CA ASN A 345 -5.18 7.46 34.61
C ASN A 345 -6.19 6.48 35.20
N ARG A 346 -7.19 6.03 34.40
CA ARG A 346 -8.20 5.05 34.86
C ARG A 346 -7.64 3.64 35.05
N GLN A 347 -6.60 3.25 34.32
CA GLN A 347 -5.97 1.94 34.53
C GLN A 347 -4.93 1.97 35.64
N GLU A 348 -4.22 3.08 35.83
CA GLU A 348 -3.35 3.27 37.00
C GLU A 348 -4.16 3.18 38.31
N THR A 349 -5.37 3.75 38.37
CA THR A 349 -6.27 3.61 39.53
C THR A 349 -6.88 2.22 39.72
N LEU A 350 -6.86 1.35 38.72
CA LEU A 350 -7.40 -0.02 38.81
C LEU A 350 -6.31 -1.07 39.12
N GLU A 351 -5.03 -0.67 39.12
CA GLU A 351 -3.90 -1.51 39.54
C GLU A 351 -3.46 -1.22 40.99
N GLU A 352 -4.00 -0.16 41.62
CA GLU A 352 -3.76 0.22 43.03
C GLU A 352 -4.83 -0.31 44.01
N ASP A 353 -5.96 -0.84 43.51
CA ASP A 353 -7.01 -1.55 44.25
C ASP A 353 -6.95 -3.07 43.98
#